data_AF-A0A2H0ESK4-F1
#
_entry.id   AF-A0A2H0ESK4-F1
#
_cell.length_a   1.000
_cell.length_b   1.000
_cell.length_c   1.000
_cell.angle_alpha   90.00
_cell.angle_beta   90.00
_cell.angle_gamma   90.00
#
_symmetry.space_group_name_H-M   'P 1'
#
loop_
_entity.id
_entity.type
_entity.pdbx_description
1 polymer ?
#
loop_
_entity_poly.entity_id
_entity_poly.type
_entity_poly.pdbx_seq_one_letter_code
_entity_poly.pdbx_strand_id
1 'polypeptide(L)'
;SLDLGVDWGDVDLVIQVGAPKGVKRLVQRIGRANHRFDAPSRALLVPANRLEVLECRAALEAARAGALDGEPRPPGRLDMLCQHILLTACAGPFDAGALFTEVRRAGPYAALARADFDRCLDFCADGGYALRAYDQWRRLMQGPDGLWRLRDPRAARRIRMNVGAIVEAETLKVRAGPAHGGGRALGEVEEAFAATLRPGDTFLIGGEVVRYESMREMTLQVSRAPGREPKIPVFAGGRLPISSLLADRVMAMLNAPDSWAALPAPVAQWLALQARVSEMPRGDDLLVETFPRAGRWHLAA
;
A
#
# COMPACT_ATOMS: atom_id res chain seq x y z
N SER A 1 14.80 -7.84 1.14
CA SER A 1 13.93 -7.87 2.32
C SER A 1 14.39 -9.01 3.21
N LEU A 2 14.74 -8.75 4.47
CA LEU A 2 15.20 -9.74 5.46
C LEU A 2 14.09 -10.16 6.44
N ASP A 3 12.84 -9.79 6.14
CA ASP A 3 11.71 -10.04 7.04
C ASP A 3 11.30 -11.53 7.08
N LEU A 4 11.64 -12.32 6.05
CA LEU A 4 11.25 -13.74 5.94
C LEU A 4 12.42 -14.72 5.97
N GLY A 5 12.27 -15.78 6.78
CA GLY A 5 12.97 -17.06 6.72
C GLY A 5 14.49 -17.14 6.89
N VAL A 6 15.25 -16.04 6.76
CA VAL A 6 16.72 -16.15 6.79
C VAL A 6 17.20 -16.31 8.24
N ASP A 7 17.87 -17.43 8.49
CA ASP A 7 18.55 -17.73 9.76
C ASP A 7 20.02 -17.33 9.63
N TRP A 8 20.43 -16.34 10.42
CA TRP A 8 21.81 -15.90 10.52
C TRP A 8 22.26 -16.25 11.94
N GLY A 9 22.99 -17.36 12.09
CA GLY A 9 23.24 -18.00 13.38
C GLY A 9 23.96 -17.15 14.45
N ASP A 10 24.58 -16.03 14.05
CA ASP A 10 25.36 -15.15 14.90
C ASP A 10 24.72 -13.76 15.11
N VAL A 11 23.44 -13.58 14.78
CA VAL A 11 22.72 -12.35 15.13
C VAL A 11 22.23 -12.44 16.56
N ASP A 12 22.76 -11.59 17.44
CA ASP A 12 22.43 -11.56 18.87
C ASP A 12 21.54 -10.36 19.28
N LEU A 13 21.35 -9.40 18.37
CA LEU A 13 20.57 -8.19 18.57
C LEU A 13 19.93 -7.70 17.27
N VAL A 14 18.65 -7.32 17.34
CA VAL A 14 17.93 -6.61 16.27
C VAL A 14 17.72 -5.16 16.67
N ILE A 15 18.10 -4.23 15.81
CA ILE A 15 17.81 -2.79 15.99
C ILE A 15 16.68 -2.40 15.04
N GLN A 16 15.50 -2.12 15.61
CA GLN A 16 14.32 -1.67 14.87
C GLN A 16 14.32 -0.13 14.86
N VAL A 17 14.73 0.44 13.73
CA VAL A 17 14.65 1.89 13.49
C VAL A 17 13.25 2.26 13.02
N GLY A 18 12.66 3.24 13.69
CA GLY A 18 11.29 3.66 13.50
C GLY A 18 10.24 2.66 13.99
N ALA A 19 8.98 3.09 14.01
CA ALA A 19 7.88 2.25 14.47
C ALA A 19 7.69 0.99 13.58
N PRO A 20 7.37 -0.18 14.17
CA PRO A 20 7.25 -1.43 13.43
C PRO A 20 6.01 -1.53 12.52
N LYS A 21 5.03 -0.63 12.70
CA LYS A 21 3.74 -0.57 12.01
C LYS A 21 2.88 -1.85 12.13
N GLY A 22 3.34 -2.85 12.87
CA GLY A 22 2.58 -4.05 13.24
C GLY A 22 3.33 -4.94 14.25
N VAL A 23 2.61 -5.55 15.17
CA VAL A 23 3.12 -6.42 16.24
C VAL A 23 3.71 -7.71 15.66
N LYS A 24 3.00 -8.36 14.74
CA LYS A 24 3.49 -9.59 14.11
C LYS A 24 4.82 -9.39 13.38
N ARG A 25 4.96 -8.25 12.69
CA ARG A 25 6.22 -7.84 12.04
C ARG A 25 7.32 -7.59 13.07
N LEU A 26 7.01 -6.90 14.17
CA LEU A 26 7.95 -6.72 15.27
C LEU A 26 8.44 -8.07 15.80
N VAL A 27 7.52 -8.96 16.20
CA VAL A 27 7.87 -10.29 16.76
C VAL A 27 8.70 -11.12 15.78
N GLN A 28 8.32 -11.14 14.49
CA GLN A 28 9.08 -11.85 13.46
C GLN A 28 10.50 -11.31 13.29
N ARG A 29 10.69 -9.99 13.35
CA ARG A 29 12.01 -9.35 13.28
C ARG A 29 12.84 -9.63 14.51
N ILE A 30 12.26 -9.47 15.70
CA ILE A 30 12.95 -9.73 16.97
C ILE A 30 13.42 -11.18 17.02
N GLY A 31 12.61 -12.13 16.55
CA GLY A 31 12.95 -13.55 16.48
C GLY A 31 14.19 -13.90 15.65
N ARG A 32 14.76 -12.93 14.90
CA ARG A 32 16.05 -13.10 14.21
C ARG A 32 17.25 -13.00 15.15
N ALA A 33 17.11 -12.28 16.26
CA ALA A 33 18.13 -12.25 17.30
C ALA A 33 18.02 -13.51 18.15
N ASN A 34 19.16 -14.16 18.38
CA ASN A 34 19.25 -15.39 19.15
C ASN A 34 18.19 -16.42 18.71
N HIS A 35 18.16 -16.75 17.41
CA HIS A 35 17.22 -17.72 16.83
C HIS A 35 17.55 -19.15 17.27
N ARG A 36 17.50 -19.40 18.58
CA ARG A 36 17.86 -20.63 19.28
C ARG A 36 16.82 -20.87 20.37
N PHE A 37 16.57 -22.14 20.68
CA PHE A 37 15.54 -22.52 21.66
C PHE A 37 15.86 -22.06 23.10
N ASP A 38 17.14 -21.96 23.42
CA ASP A 38 17.70 -21.75 24.76
C ASP A 38 18.12 -20.29 25.03
N ALA A 39 17.89 -19.37 24.09
CA ALA A 39 18.32 -17.98 24.21
C ALA A 39 17.16 -17.01 23.93
N PRO A 40 16.95 -15.98 24.77
CA PRO A 40 15.92 -14.99 24.52
C PRO A 40 16.32 -14.09 23.35
N SER A 41 15.38 -13.82 22.45
CA SER A 41 15.57 -12.81 21.41
C SER A 41 15.68 -11.41 21.99
N ARG A 42 16.63 -10.62 21.48
CA ARG A 42 16.91 -9.26 21.96
C ARG A 42 16.68 -8.24 20.86
N ALA A 43 16.06 -7.13 21.21
CA ALA A 43 15.92 -6.01 20.29
C ALA A 43 15.93 -4.64 20.98
N LEU A 44 16.40 -3.63 20.24
CA LEU A 44 16.30 -2.23 20.59
C LEU A 44 15.36 -1.54 19.59
N LEU A 45 14.38 -0.81 20.10
CA LEU A 45 13.49 0.01 19.27
C LEU A 45 13.97 1.46 19.34
N VAL A 46 14.23 2.07 18.19
CA VAL A 46 14.75 3.43 18.05
C VAL A 46 13.73 4.26 17.27
N PRO A 47 12.75 4.88 17.94
CA PRO A 47 11.75 5.72 17.28
C PRO A 47 12.39 6.98 16.68
N ALA A 48 11.95 7.38 15.48
CA ALA A 48 12.49 8.55 14.78
C ALA A 48 11.79 9.87 15.16
N ASN A 49 10.62 9.80 15.80
CA ASN A 49 9.86 10.97 16.26
C ASN A 49 9.00 10.64 17.49
N ARG A 50 8.36 11.66 18.07
CA ARG A 50 7.57 11.53 19.31
C ARG A 50 6.37 10.59 19.17
N LEU A 51 5.72 10.58 18.01
CA LEU A 51 4.57 9.70 17.76
C LEU A 51 5.00 8.23 17.70
N GLU A 52 6.14 7.97 17.06
CA GLU A 52 6.69 6.61 16.96
C GLU A 52 7.11 6.04 18.32
N VAL A 53 7.38 6.89 19.33
CA VAL A 53 7.59 6.40 20.71
C VAL A 53 6.33 5.70 21.23
N LEU A 54 5.15 6.28 20.98
CA LEU A 54 3.87 5.69 21.35
C LEU A 54 3.64 4.38 20.58
N GLU A 55 3.88 4.38 19.27
CA GLU A 55 3.74 3.17 18.44
C GLU A 55 4.66 2.04 18.90
N CYS A 56 5.93 2.35 19.19
CA CYS A 56 6.91 1.37 19.70
C CYS A 56 6.48 0.82 21.07
N ARG A 57 5.98 1.69 21.96
CA ARG A 57 5.48 1.29 23.28
C ARG A 57 4.26 0.39 23.15
N ALA A 58 3.28 0.79 22.34
CA ALA A 58 2.08 0.01 22.05
C ALA A 58 2.43 -1.37 21.48
N ALA A 59 3.39 -1.44 20.55
CA ALA A 59 3.83 -2.70 19.97
C ALA A 59 4.54 -3.62 20.97
N LEU A 60 5.36 -3.06 21.87
CA LEU A 60 5.99 -3.83 22.95
C LEU A 60 4.96 -4.38 23.94
N GLU A 61 3.98 -3.56 24.34
CA GLU A 61 2.91 -3.98 25.24
C GLU A 61 2.01 -5.05 24.59
N ALA A 62 1.67 -4.89 23.31
CA ALA A 62 0.91 -5.89 22.56
C ALA A 62 1.67 -7.21 22.42
N ALA A 63 2.97 -7.15 22.07
CA ALA A 63 3.82 -8.34 21.95
C ALA A 63 3.93 -9.09 23.28
N ARG A 64 4.12 -8.38 24.40
CA ARG A 64 4.16 -8.98 25.75
C ARG A 64 2.83 -9.62 26.16
N ALA A 65 1.70 -9.04 25.72
CA ALA A 65 0.37 -9.58 25.96
C ALA A 65 -0.01 -10.73 25.00
N GLY A 66 0.85 -11.10 24.04
CA GLY A 66 0.51 -12.08 23.00
C GLY A 66 -0.56 -11.60 22.01
N ALA A 67 -0.86 -10.30 22.00
CA ALA A 67 -1.85 -9.68 21.11
C ALA A 67 -1.21 -9.42 19.74
N LEU A 68 -1.26 -10.40 18.85
CA LEU A 68 -0.66 -10.33 17.53
C LEU A 68 -1.64 -9.82 16.48
N ASP A 69 -1.19 -8.84 15.68
CA ASP A 69 -1.96 -8.36 14.53
C ASP A 69 -2.19 -9.45 13.48
N GLY A 70 -3.37 -9.42 12.89
CA GLY A 70 -3.71 -10.20 11.72
C GLY A 70 -5.20 -10.14 11.45
N GLU A 71 -5.55 -9.76 10.23
CA GLU A 71 -6.93 -9.88 9.76
C GLU A 71 -7.22 -11.34 9.36
N PRO A 72 -8.48 -11.80 9.50
CA PRO A 72 -8.91 -13.03 8.84
C PRO A 72 -8.54 -12.97 7.36
N ARG A 73 -8.14 -14.12 6.80
CA ARG A 73 -7.81 -14.18 5.38
C ARG A 73 -9.07 -13.78 4.59
N PRO A 74 -9.02 -12.70 3.77
CA PRO A 74 -10.18 -12.31 3.00
C PRO A 74 -10.54 -13.39 1.97
N PRO A 75 -11.79 -13.40 1.46
CA PRO A 75 -12.14 -14.24 0.32
C PRO A 75 -11.26 -13.90 -0.89
N GLY A 76 -11.09 -14.87 -1.78
CA GLY A 76 -10.36 -14.71 -3.01
C GLY A 76 -10.96 -13.61 -3.87
N ARG A 77 -10.09 -12.78 -4.47
CA ARG A 77 -10.51 -11.65 -5.32
C ARG A 77 -10.74 -12.14 -6.75
N LEU A 78 -11.78 -11.63 -7.40
CA LEU A 78 -12.21 -12.11 -8.73
C LEU A 78 -11.24 -11.74 -9.86
N ASP A 79 -10.48 -10.65 -9.70
CA ASP A 79 -9.38 -10.26 -10.60
C ASP A 79 -8.25 -11.31 -10.62
N MET A 80 -7.88 -11.84 -9.45
CA MET A 80 -6.91 -12.92 -9.31
C MET A 80 -7.43 -14.22 -9.93
N LEU A 81 -8.74 -14.49 -9.81
CA LEU A 81 -9.38 -15.61 -10.51
C LEU A 81 -9.29 -15.44 -12.04
N CYS A 82 -9.60 -14.26 -12.57
CA CYS A 82 -9.45 -13.96 -14.00
C CYS A 82 -7.99 -14.15 -14.47
N GLN A 83 -7.02 -13.69 -13.68
CA GLN A 83 -5.60 -13.90 -13.95
C GLN A 83 -5.26 -15.40 -14.00
N HIS A 84 -5.74 -16.18 -13.03
CA HIS A 84 -5.53 -17.63 -12.97
C HIS A 84 -6.14 -18.36 -14.17
N ILE A 85 -7.38 -18.03 -14.57
CA ILE A 85 -8.04 -18.60 -15.76
C ILE A 85 -7.20 -18.37 -17.02
N LEU A 86 -6.70 -17.15 -17.22
CA LEU A 86 -5.85 -16.84 -18.37
C LEU A 86 -4.51 -17.61 -18.32
N LEU A 87 -3.93 -17.80 -17.14
CA LEU A 87 -2.70 -18.57 -16.97
C LEU A 87 -2.91 -20.06 -17.24
N THR A 88 -4.05 -20.63 -16.82
CA THR A 88 -4.43 -22.00 -17.15
C THR A 88 -4.51 -22.16 -18.67
N ALA A 89 -5.15 -21.22 -19.37
CA ALA A 89 -5.19 -21.20 -20.84
C ALA A 89 -3.81 -21.07 -21.49
N CYS A 90 -2.87 -20.36 -20.83
CA CYS A 90 -1.48 -20.29 -21.29
C CYS A 90 -0.75 -21.63 -21.16
N ALA A 91 -1.15 -22.50 -20.23
CA ALA A 91 -0.54 -23.82 -20.05
C ALA A 91 -1.12 -24.85 -21.03
N GLY A 92 -2.39 -24.72 -21.40
CA GLY A 92 -3.04 -25.54 -22.42
C GLY A 92 -4.56 -25.36 -22.41
N PRO A 93 -5.29 -26.06 -23.31
CA PRO A 93 -6.75 -26.09 -23.26
C PRO A 93 -7.26 -26.66 -21.93
N PHE A 94 -8.35 -26.13 -21.40
CA PHE A 94 -8.91 -26.55 -20.10
C PHE A 94 -10.44 -26.70 -20.14
N ASP A 95 -10.96 -27.57 -19.26
CA ASP A 95 -12.39 -27.68 -19.01
C ASP A 95 -12.81 -26.71 -17.89
N ALA A 96 -13.91 -25.99 -18.10
CA ALA A 96 -14.38 -24.97 -17.16
C ALA A 96 -14.89 -25.57 -15.85
N GLY A 97 -15.55 -26.74 -15.89
CA GLY A 97 -16.09 -27.40 -14.70
C GLY A 97 -14.98 -28.00 -13.82
N ALA A 98 -13.98 -28.60 -14.45
CA ALA A 98 -12.78 -29.11 -13.79
C ALA A 98 -12.00 -27.97 -13.10
N LEU A 99 -11.76 -26.86 -13.82
CA LEU A 99 -11.06 -25.71 -13.26
C LEU A 99 -11.83 -25.08 -12.08
N PHE A 100 -13.15 -24.94 -12.18
CA PHE A 100 -13.98 -24.45 -11.06
C PHE A 100 -13.83 -25.34 -9.81
N THR A 101 -13.87 -26.65 -10.00
CA THR A 101 -13.72 -27.63 -8.91
C THR A 101 -12.34 -27.55 -8.27
N GLU A 102 -11.29 -27.37 -9.07
CA GLU A 102 -9.93 -27.19 -8.59
C GLU A 102 -9.78 -25.88 -7.79
N VAL A 103 -10.25 -24.75 -8.33
CA VAL A 103 -10.18 -23.44 -7.68
C VAL A 103 -10.83 -23.46 -6.31
N ARG A 104 -11.99 -24.12 -6.15
CA ARG A 104 -12.67 -24.23 -4.85
C ARG A 104 -11.90 -25.02 -3.79
N ARG A 105 -10.84 -25.75 -4.15
CA ARG A 105 -9.95 -26.40 -3.16
C ARG A 105 -9.00 -25.39 -2.50
N ALA A 106 -8.77 -24.23 -3.11
CA ALA A 106 -7.99 -23.17 -2.50
C ALA A 106 -8.83 -22.44 -1.43
N GLY A 107 -8.30 -22.32 -0.21
CA GLY A 107 -9.00 -21.73 0.93
C GLY A 107 -9.74 -20.40 0.64
N PRO A 108 -9.13 -19.40 0.00
CA PRO A 108 -9.80 -18.14 -0.33
C PRO A 108 -11.03 -18.30 -1.24
N TYR A 109 -11.10 -19.34 -2.07
CA TYR A 109 -12.17 -19.58 -3.05
C TYR A 109 -13.10 -20.74 -2.65
N ALA A 110 -13.00 -21.28 -1.43
CA ALA A 110 -13.82 -22.42 -1.00
C ALA A 110 -15.34 -22.18 -1.15
N ALA A 111 -15.76 -20.93 -0.91
CA ALA A 111 -17.13 -20.45 -1.06
C ALA A 111 -17.45 -19.78 -2.41
N LEU A 112 -16.56 -19.90 -3.42
CA LEU A 112 -16.77 -19.29 -4.74
C LEU A 112 -18.06 -19.81 -5.38
N ALA A 113 -18.97 -18.90 -5.70
CA ALA A 113 -20.21 -19.24 -6.40
C ALA A 113 -19.91 -19.59 -7.87
N ARG A 114 -20.66 -20.56 -8.41
CA ARG A 114 -20.51 -20.95 -9.82
C ARG A 114 -20.76 -19.78 -10.77
N ALA A 115 -21.77 -18.97 -10.48
CA ALA A 115 -22.08 -17.77 -11.27
C ALA A 115 -20.92 -16.76 -11.30
N ASP A 116 -20.17 -16.60 -10.22
CA ASP A 116 -19.02 -15.70 -10.18
C ASP A 116 -17.87 -16.22 -11.03
N PHE A 117 -17.62 -17.54 -10.98
CA PHE A 117 -16.64 -18.19 -11.84
C PHE A 117 -17.00 -18.02 -13.32
N ASP A 118 -18.26 -18.27 -13.70
CA ASP A 118 -18.72 -18.15 -15.08
C ASP A 118 -18.60 -16.69 -15.56
N ARG A 119 -18.94 -15.70 -14.73
CA ARG A 119 -18.73 -14.27 -15.06
C ARG A 119 -17.25 -13.94 -15.27
N CYS A 120 -16.36 -14.47 -14.45
CA CYS A 120 -14.91 -14.30 -14.64
C CYS A 120 -14.43 -14.96 -15.93
N LEU A 121 -14.91 -16.15 -16.25
CA LEU A 121 -14.58 -16.85 -17.49
C LEU A 121 -15.07 -16.08 -18.71
N ASP A 122 -16.31 -15.60 -18.71
CA ASP A 122 -16.88 -14.77 -19.77
C ASP A 122 -16.08 -13.47 -19.94
N PHE A 123 -15.75 -12.81 -18.83
CA PHE A 123 -14.90 -11.63 -18.85
C PHE A 123 -13.52 -11.91 -19.47
N CYS A 124 -12.90 -13.05 -19.16
CA CYS A 124 -11.65 -13.47 -19.79
C CYS A 124 -11.84 -13.86 -21.27
N ALA A 125 -12.99 -14.39 -21.63
CA ALA A 125 -13.28 -14.87 -22.97
C ALA A 125 -13.48 -13.73 -23.95
N ASP A 126 -14.41 -12.80 -23.65
CA ASP A 126 -14.80 -11.74 -24.56
C ASP A 126 -14.75 -10.33 -23.96
N GLY A 127 -14.40 -10.17 -22.68
CA GLY A 127 -14.44 -8.88 -21.99
C GLY A 127 -15.76 -8.59 -21.29
N GLY A 128 -16.69 -9.55 -21.29
CA GLY A 128 -17.97 -9.48 -20.60
C GLY A 128 -18.86 -8.35 -21.14
N TYR A 129 -19.82 -7.90 -20.32
CA TYR A 129 -20.82 -6.92 -20.76
C TYR A 129 -20.20 -5.58 -21.23
N ALA A 130 -19.06 -5.17 -20.66
CA ALA A 130 -18.48 -3.85 -20.88
C ALA A 130 -17.51 -3.80 -22.07
N LEU A 131 -16.80 -4.90 -22.35
CA LEU A 131 -15.67 -4.87 -23.30
C LEU A 131 -15.86 -5.79 -24.52
N ARG A 132 -16.97 -6.52 -24.63
CA ARG A 132 -17.26 -7.44 -25.76
C ARG A 132 -17.26 -6.84 -27.15
N ALA A 133 -17.46 -5.53 -27.25
CA ALA A 133 -17.44 -4.80 -28.51
C ALA A 133 -16.02 -4.66 -29.10
N TYR A 134 -14.99 -4.84 -28.27
CA TYR A 134 -13.60 -4.60 -28.61
C TYR A 134 -12.85 -5.93 -28.81
N ASP A 135 -12.35 -6.14 -30.03
CA ASP A 135 -11.71 -7.41 -30.38
C ASP A 135 -10.50 -7.74 -29.49
N GLN A 136 -9.74 -6.74 -29.05
CA GLN A 136 -8.57 -6.91 -28.19
C GLN A 136 -8.86 -7.56 -26.82
N TRP A 137 -10.12 -7.55 -26.37
CA TRP A 137 -10.55 -8.15 -25.10
C TRP A 137 -11.06 -9.58 -25.27
N ARG A 138 -11.14 -10.09 -26.51
CA ARG A 138 -11.40 -11.50 -26.78
C ARG A 138 -10.12 -12.31 -26.60
N ARG A 139 -9.92 -12.92 -25.43
CA ARG A 139 -8.66 -13.61 -25.10
C ARG A 139 -8.78 -15.12 -25.08
N LEU A 140 -9.98 -15.64 -24.84
CA LEU A 140 -10.25 -17.09 -24.88
C LEU A 140 -11.27 -17.43 -25.95
N MET A 141 -11.23 -18.68 -26.39
CA MET A 141 -12.25 -19.29 -27.24
C MET A 141 -12.47 -20.73 -26.82
N GLN A 142 -13.70 -21.23 -27.00
CA GLN A 142 -14.01 -22.63 -26.81
C GLN A 142 -13.80 -23.39 -28.13
N GLY A 143 -13.09 -24.51 -28.06
CA GLY A 143 -12.89 -25.41 -29.20
C GLY A 143 -14.09 -26.33 -29.43
N PRO A 144 -14.10 -27.08 -30.55
CA PRO A 144 -15.14 -28.07 -30.84
C PRO A 144 -15.14 -29.25 -29.85
N ASP A 145 -14.04 -29.45 -29.13
CA ASP A 145 -13.88 -30.40 -28.02
C ASP A 145 -14.50 -29.91 -26.70
N GLY A 146 -15.11 -28.72 -26.69
CA GLY A 146 -15.68 -28.10 -25.49
C GLY A 146 -14.64 -27.46 -24.57
N LEU A 147 -13.35 -27.51 -24.92
CA LEU A 147 -12.28 -26.98 -24.07
C LEU A 147 -11.97 -25.51 -24.40
N TRP A 148 -11.73 -24.73 -23.36
CA TRP A 148 -11.32 -23.33 -23.46
C TRP A 148 -9.82 -23.22 -23.71
N ARG A 149 -9.40 -22.32 -24.61
CA ARG A 149 -8.00 -22.06 -24.94
C ARG A 149 -7.76 -20.60 -25.26
N LEU A 150 -6.51 -20.17 -25.27
CA LEU A 150 -6.14 -18.84 -25.77
C LEU A 150 -6.57 -18.70 -27.23
N ARG A 151 -7.25 -17.58 -27.55
CA ARG A 151 -7.60 -17.23 -28.93
C ARG A 151 -6.37 -16.96 -29.79
N ASP A 152 -5.38 -16.25 -29.22
CA ASP A 152 -4.06 -16.04 -29.83
C ASP A 152 -2.97 -16.60 -28.91
N PRO A 153 -2.34 -17.74 -29.27
CA PRO A 153 -1.25 -18.33 -28.51
C PRO A 153 -0.07 -17.38 -28.26
N ARG A 154 0.16 -16.37 -29.12
CA ARG A 154 1.25 -15.39 -28.95
C ARG A 154 1.05 -14.51 -27.71
N ALA A 155 -0.18 -14.34 -27.26
CA ALA A 155 -0.51 -13.57 -26.05
C ALA A 155 0.05 -14.20 -24.77
N ALA A 156 0.35 -15.51 -24.77
CA ALA A 156 0.82 -16.24 -23.59
C ALA A 156 2.07 -15.62 -22.97
N ARG A 157 3.04 -15.17 -23.78
CA ARG A 157 4.26 -14.51 -23.28
C ARG A 157 3.93 -13.25 -22.49
N ARG A 158 3.05 -12.39 -23.02
CA ARG A 158 2.65 -11.13 -22.37
C ARG A 158 1.86 -11.40 -21.09
N ILE A 159 0.95 -12.36 -21.10
CA ILE A 159 0.16 -12.74 -19.90
C ILE A 159 1.10 -13.24 -18.80
N ARG A 160 2.04 -14.13 -19.12
CA ARG A 160 3.01 -14.67 -18.15
C ARG A 160 3.97 -13.61 -17.60
N MET A 161 4.35 -12.60 -18.38
CA MET A 161 5.23 -11.52 -17.90
C MET A 161 4.53 -10.55 -16.95
N ASN A 162 3.20 -10.46 -17.02
CA ASN A 162 2.39 -9.57 -16.19
C ASN A 162 1.66 -10.33 -15.05
N VAL A 163 2.09 -11.55 -14.74
CA VAL A 163 1.54 -12.34 -13.63
C VAL A 163 1.99 -11.75 -12.30
N GLY A 164 1.07 -11.60 -11.36
CA GLY A 164 1.40 -11.05 -10.05
C GLY A 164 0.19 -10.50 -9.31
N ALA A 165 0.31 -10.44 -8.00
CA ALA A 165 -0.66 -9.82 -7.10
C ALA A 165 -0.15 -8.49 -6.50
N ILE A 166 1.14 -8.20 -6.66
CA ILE A 166 1.76 -6.96 -6.18
C ILE A 166 1.61 -5.94 -7.31
N VAL A 167 0.90 -4.86 -7.02
CA VAL A 167 0.78 -3.70 -7.91
C VAL A 167 1.72 -2.61 -7.41
N GLU A 168 2.44 -1.98 -8.33
CA GLU A 168 3.22 -0.77 -8.03
C GLU A 168 2.30 0.45 -8.12
N ALA A 169 2.63 1.51 -7.39
CA ALA A 169 1.95 2.79 -7.58
C ALA A 169 2.29 3.31 -8.97
N GLU A 170 1.27 3.66 -9.77
CA GLU A 170 1.51 4.25 -11.08
C GLU A 170 2.18 5.62 -10.93
N THR A 171 3.25 5.84 -11.69
CA THR A 171 3.98 7.11 -11.72
C THR A 171 3.76 7.84 -13.04
N LEU A 172 3.70 9.17 -12.98
CA LEU A 172 3.72 10.04 -14.16
C LEU A 172 5.06 10.74 -14.28
N LYS A 173 5.55 10.83 -15.51
CA LYS A 173 6.77 11.55 -15.83
C LYS A 173 6.52 13.05 -15.73
N VAL A 174 7.46 13.79 -15.17
CA VAL A 174 7.40 15.25 -15.10
C VAL A 174 8.43 15.85 -16.04
N ARG A 175 7.99 16.73 -16.94
CA ARG A 175 8.86 17.38 -17.92
C ARG A 175 8.66 18.89 -17.93
N ALA A 176 9.76 19.63 -17.96
CA ALA A 176 9.76 21.08 -18.13
C ALA A 176 10.01 21.46 -19.58
N GLY A 177 9.10 22.23 -20.19
CA GLY A 177 9.25 22.73 -21.56
C GLY A 177 7.93 22.77 -22.34
N PRO A 178 7.96 23.20 -23.61
CA PRO A 178 6.77 23.32 -24.45
C PRO A 178 6.12 21.96 -24.71
N ALA A 179 4.80 21.99 -24.91
CA ALA A 179 3.95 20.80 -25.02
C ALA A 179 4.23 19.89 -26.25
N HIS A 180 5.08 20.33 -27.18
CA HIS A 180 5.35 19.68 -28.48
C HIS A 180 6.68 18.91 -28.53
N GLY A 181 7.06 18.26 -27.42
CA GLY A 181 8.24 17.39 -27.35
C GLY A 181 9.55 18.18 -27.16
N GLY A 182 10.50 17.58 -26.45
CA GLY A 182 11.81 18.18 -26.17
C GLY A 182 11.98 18.80 -24.77
N GLY A 183 10.97 18.72 -23.90
CA GLY A 183 11.09 19.17 -22.51
C GLY A 183 12.08 18.34 -21.68
N ARG A 184 12.84 19.02 -20.80
CA ARG A 184 13.78 18.40 -19.85
C ARG A 184 13.02 17.53 -18.85
N ALA A 185 13.41 16.27 -18.71
CA ALA A 185 12.86 15.38 -17.68
C ALA A 185 13.33 15.83 -16.30
N LEU A 186 12.38 15.95 -15.37
CA LEU A 186 12.63 16.38 -13.98
C LEU A 186 12.53 15.24 -12.96
N GLY A 187 11.89 14.13 -13.35
CA GLY A 187 11.64 12.97 -12.50
C GLY A 187 10.25 12.43 -12.71
N GLU A 188 9.73 11.74 -11.70
CA GLU A 188 8.40 11.15 -11.70
C GLU A 188 7.68 11.48 -10.39
N VAL A 189 6.35 11.50 -10.43
CA VAL A 189 5.47 11.64 -9.26
C VAL A 189 4.40 10.56 -9.30
N GLU A 190 3.88 10.16 -8.14
CA GLU A 190 2.75 9.23 -8.08
C GLU A 190 1.49 9.83 -8.71
N GLU A 191 0.69 8.99 -9.37
CA GLU A 191 -0.57 9.38 -9.99
C GLU A 191 -1.55 10.02 -9.00
N ALA A 192 -1.63 9.47 -7.78
CA ALA A 192 -2.49 10.01 -6.74
C ALA A 192 -2.16 11.48 -6.43
N PHE A 193 -0.87 11.85 -6.39
CA PHE A 193 -0.47 13.24 -6.23
C PHE A 193 -0.81 14.07 -7.47
N ALA A 194 -0.51 13.56 -8.66
CA ALA A 194 -0.81 14.22 -9.93
C ALA A 194 -2.30 14.57 -10.08
N ALA A 195 -3.19 13.66 -9.65
CA ALA A 195 -4.65 13.85 -9.69
C ALA A 195 -5.14 15.01 -8.81
N THR A 196 -4.37 15.43 -7.80
CA THR A 196 -4.70 16.59 -6.95
C THR A 196 -4.29 17.93 -7.55
N LEU A 197 -3.53 17.93 -8.66
CA LEU A 197 -2.99 19.14 -9.27
C LEU A 197 -4.01 19.82 -10.18
N ARG A 198 -4.12 21.14 -10.03
CA ARG A 198 -4.86 22.03 -10.94
C ARG A 198 -3.90 22.92 -11.71
N PRO A 199 -4.16 23.24 -12.99
CA PRO A 199 -3.31 24.14 -13.75
C PRO A 199 -3.02 25.42 -12.96
N GLY A 200 -1.73 25.75 -12.79
CA GLY A 200 -1.27 26.86 -11.95
C GLY A 200 -0.72 26.47 -10.56
N ASP A 201 -1.02 25.26 -10.07
CA ASP A 201 -0.44 24.73 -8.84
C ASP A 201 1.07 24.59 -8.95
N THR A 202 1.79 24.89 -7.86
CA THR A 202 3.24 24.72 -7.78
C THR A 202 3.61 23.52 -6.93
N PHE A 203 4.67 22.80 -7.29
CA PHE A 203 5.22 21.72 -6.49
C PHE A 203 6.74 21.59 -6.63
N LEU A 204 7.38 20.90 -5.68
CA LEU A 204 8.83 20.69 -5.65
C LEU A 204 9.19 19.36 -6.31
N ILE A 205 10.09 19.38 -7.30
CA ILE A 205 10.64 18.16 -7.91
C ILE A 205 12.08 18.38 -8.37
N GLY A 206 12.97 17.42 -8.10
CA GLY A 206 14.38 17.52 -8.49
C GLY A 206 15.08 18.76 -7.90
N GLY A 207 14.61 19.27 -6.76
CA GLY A 207 15.11 20.50 -6.13
C GLY A 207 14.59 21.81 -6.74
N GLU A 208 13.68 21.73 -7.73
CA GLU A 208 13.12 22.90 -8.40
C GLU A 208 11.64 23.08 -8.08
N VAL A 209 11.20 24.33 -7.86
CA VAL A 209 9.77 24.67 -7.78
C VAL A 209 9.24 24.87 -9.19
N VAL A 210 8.27 24.03 -9.55
CA VAL A 210 7.65 24.02 -10.88
C VAL A 210 6.16 24.28 -10.78
N ARG A 211 5.56 24.85 -11.82
CA ARG A 211 4.13 25.10 -11.97
C ARG A 211 3.54 24.11 -12.93
N TYR A 212 2.48 23.42 -12.53
CA TYR A 212 1.72 22.51 -13.37
C TYR A 212 0.97 23.27 -14.47
N GLU A 213 1.16 22.87 -15.73
CA GLU A 213 0.44 23.45 -16.88
C GLU A 213 -0.70 22.54 -17.33
N SER A 214 -0.36 21.29 -17.64
CA SER A 214 -1.27 20.33 -18.26
C SER A 214 -0.71 18.92 -18.15
N MET A 215 -1.57 17.93 -18.33
CA MET A 215 -1.21 16.52 -18.44
C MET A 215 -1.47 16.06 -19.88
N ARG A 216 -0.54 15.30 -20.43
CA ARG A 216 -0.70 14.60 -21.71
C ARG A 216 -0.23 13.16 -21.53
N GLU A 217 -1.14 12.22 -21.76
CA GLU A 217 -0.90 10.80 -21.47
C GLU A 217 -0.38 10.64 -20.03
N MET A 218 0.71 9.91 -19.83
CA MET A 218 1.37 9.72 -18.51
C MET A 218 2.49 10.74 -18.25
N THR A 219 2.37 11.96 -18.81
CA THR A 219 3.37 13.03 -18.63
C THR A 219 2.73 14.34 -18.16
N LEU A 220 3.19 14.83 -17.00
CA LEU A 220 2.92 16.17 -16.50
C LEU A 220 3.86 17.19 -17.15
N GLN A 221 3.28 18.21 -17.78
CA GLN A 221 3.99 19.36 -18.31
C GLN A 221 4.05 20.47 -17.28
N VAL A 222 5.24 21.00 -17.04
CA VAL A 222 5.48 22.04 -16.04
C VAL A 222 6.33 23.18 -16.57
N SER A 223 6.20 24.36 -15.97
CA SER A 223 7.12 25.49 -16.15
C SER A 223 7.87 25.80 -14.85
N ARG A 224 9.00 26.51 -14.92
CA ARG A 224 9.70 26.96 -13.70
C ARG A 224 8.91 28.08 -13.03
N ALA A 225 8.73 28.01 -11.71
CA ALA A 225 8.02 29.02 -10.94
C ALA A 225 8.70 29.28 -9.57
N PRO A 226 9.94 29.82 -9.57
CA PRO A 226 10.65 30.11 -8.32
C PRO A 226 9.88 31.14 -7.46
N GLY A 227 9.96 31.00 -6.14
CA GLY A 227 9.41 31.98 -5.18
C GLY A 227 7.95 31.77 -4.78
N ARG A 228 7.26 30.75 -5.30
CA ARG A 228 5.95 30.31 -4.79
C ARG A 228 6.11 29.16 -3.81
N GLU A 229 5.19 29.10 -2.84
CA GLU A 229 5.11 28.00 -1.87
C GLU A 229 4.68 26.72 -2.60
N PRO A 230 5.55 25.70 -2.70
CA PRO A 230 5.24 24.48 -3.45
C PRO A 230 4.42 23.50 -2.61
N LYS A 231 3.47 22.80 -3.24
CA LYS A 231 2.99 21.52 -2.76
C LYS A 231 4.17 20.52 -2.72
N ILE A 232 4.18 19.66 -1.72
CA ILE A 232 5.18 18.60 -1.59
C ILE A 232 4.59 17.33 -2.18
N PRO A 233 5.21 16.70 -3.21
CA PRO A 233 4.77 15.41 -3.69
C PRO A 233 4.82 14.39 -2.56
N VAL A 234 3.68 13.77 -2.28
CA VAL A 234 3.58 12.68 -1.32
C VAL A 234 3.73 11.37 -2.09
N PHE A 235 4.75 10.60 -1.72
CA PHE A 235 4.93 9.24 -2.21
C PHE A 235 4.36 8.27 -1.17
N ALA A 236 3.14 7.78 -1.43
CA ALA A 236 2.42 6.88 -0.55
C ALA A 236 2.83 5.41 -0.75
N GLY A 237 3.36 5.06 -1.93
CA GLY A 237 3.53 3.68 -2.41
C GLY A 237 4.43 2.76 -1.58
N GLY A 238 5.14 3.28 -0.57
CA GLY A 238 6.01 2.49 0.30
C GLY A 238 5.64 2.47 1.79
N ARG A 239 4.65 3.26 2.24
CA ARG A 239 4.33 3.36 3.68
C ARG A 239 3.29 2.31 4.06
N LEU A 240 3.76 1.26 4.74
CA LEU A 240 2.84 0.32 5.38
C LEU A 240 2.04 1.06 6.46
N PRO A 241 0.70 1.00 6.41
CA PRO A 241 -0.11 1.59 7.46
C PRO A 241 0.18 0.89 8.79
N ILE A 242 -0.04 1.63 9.87
CA ILE A 242 -0.15 1.06 11.21
C ILE A 242 -1.33 0.06 11.22
N SER A 243 -1.18 -1.07 11.90
CA SER A 243 -2.29 -2.01 12.09
C SER A 243 -3.37 -1.41 12.98
N SER A 244 -4.62 -1.83 12.80
CA SER A 244 -5.76 -1.36 13.61
C SER A 244 -5.52 -1.60 15.11
N LEU A 245 -5.04 -2.79 15.48
CA LEU A 245 -4.70 -3.11 16.88
C LEU A 245 -3.69 -2.13 17.49
N LEU A 246 -2.66 -1.73 16.73
CA LEU A 246 -1.69 -0.75 17.21
C LEU A 246 -2.27 0.65 17.24
N ALA A 247 -3.06 1.03 16.24
CA ALA A 247 -3.76 2.31 16.22
C ALA A 247 -4.64 2.46 17.47
N ASP A 248 -5.47 1.45 17.79
CA ASP A 248 -6.34 1.45 18.97
C ASP A 248 -5.55 1.62 20.27
N ARG A 249 -4.40 0.95 20.39
CA ARG A 249 -3.51 1.08 21.56
C ARG A 249 -2.88 2.46 21.65
N VAL A 250 -2.43 3.02 20.52
CA VAL A 250 -1.91 4.40 20.49
C VAL A 250 -3.00 5.39 20.88
N MET A 251 -4.23 5.22 20.37
CA MET A 251 -5.38 6.05 20.74
C MET A 251 -5.70 5.95 22.23
N ALA A 252 -5.63 4.76 22.83
CA ALA A 252 -5.78 4.58 24.27
C ALA A 252 -4.68 5.33 25.06
N MET A 253 -3.43 5.29 24.61
CA MET A 253 -2.33 6.03 25.24
C MET A 253 -2.51 7.55 25.12
N LEU A 254 -2.96 8.04 23.96
CA LEU A 254 -3.26 9.46 23.73
C LEU A 254 -4.40 9.95 24.65
N ASN A 255 -5.33 9.08 25.03
CA ASN A 255 -6.48 9.43 25.88
C ASN A 255 -6.30 9.04 27.36
N ALA A 256 -5.07 8.71 27.79
CA ALA A 256 -4.75 8.32 29.17
C ALA A 256 -3.77 9.31 29.83
N PRO A 257 -4.19 10.54 30.18
CA PRO A 257 -3.31 11.59 30.70
C PRO A 257 -2.53 11.20 31.96
N ASP A 258 -3.15 10.40 32.84
CA ASP A 258 -2.51 9.88 34.06
C ASP A 258 -1.30 8.99 33.76
N SER A 259 -1.23 8.40 32.57
CA SER A 259 -0.14 7.53 32.13
C SER A 259 1.04 8.28 31.49
N TRP A 260 0.86 9.54 31.09
CA TRP A 260 1.87 10.26 30.31
C TRP A 260 3.17 10.50 31.07
N ALA A 261 3.11 10.58 32.40
CA ALA A 261 4.31 10.73 33.24
C ALA A 261 5.28 9.54 33.13
N ALA A 262 4.82 8.37 32.66
CA ALA A 262 5.65 7.20 32.41
C ALA A 262 6.37 7.23 31.04
N LEU A 263 6.03 8.18 30.17
CA LEU A 263 6.66 8.36 28.86
C LEU A 263 7.93 9.21 28.97
N PRO A 264 8.85 9.13 27.98
CA PRO A 264 9.98 10.05 27.93
C PRO A 264 9.53 11.50 28.01
N ALA A 265 10.25 12.33 28.77
CA ALA A 265 9.86 13.71 29.05
C ALA A 265 9.48 14.54 27.79
N PRO A 266 10.21 14.45 26.66
CA PRO A 266 9.83 15.18 25.44
C PRO A 266 8.49 14.75 24.83
N VAL A 267 8.04 13.53 25.08
CA VAL A 267 6.75 12.99 24.63
C VAL A 267 5.65 13.44 25.58
N ALA A 268 5.85 13.28 26.89
CA ALA A 268 4.90 13.72 27.90
C ALA A 268 4.60 15.23 27.80
N GLN A 269 5.64 16.05 27.62
CA GLN A 269 5.51 17.50 27.42
C GLN A 269 4.75 17.84 26.13
N TRP A 270 4.98 17.08 25.06
CA TRP A 270 4.26 17.27 23.80
C TRP A 270 2.77 16.93 23.92
N LEU A 271 2.43 15.85 24.61
CA LEU A 271 1.03 15.48 24.86
C LEU A 271 0.34 16.51 25.76
N ALA A 272 1.01 16.96 26.83
CA ALA A 272 0.49 18.02 27.69
C ALA A 272 0.32 19.35 26.93
N LEU A 273 1.20 19.67 25.99
CA LEU A 273 1.05 20.84 25.13
C LEU A 273 -0.20 20.72 24.25
N GLN A 274 -0.38 19.57 23.57
CA GLN A 274 -1.54 19.32 22.72
C GLN A 274 -2.85 19.51 23.50
N ALA A 275 -2.97 18.89 24.68
CA ALA A 275 -4.15 19.00 25.53
C ALA A 275 -4.41 20.42 26.09
N ARG A 276 -3.40 21.29 26.06
CA ARG A 276 -3.54 22.69 26.48
C ARG A 276 -3.98 23.61 25.34
N VAL A 277 -3.53 23.32 24.12
CA VAL A 277 -3.76 24.20 22.96
C VAL A 277 -4.92 23.74 22.09
N SER A 278 -5.36 22.49 22.26
CA SER A 278 -6.40 21.83 21.48
C SER A 278 -6.92 20.60 22.26
N GLU A 279 -7.53 19.65 21.55
CA GLU A 279 -8.03 18.38 22.10
C GLU A 279 -7.14 17.19 21.69
N MET A 280 -7.33 16.06 22.38
CA MET A 280 -6.77 14.77 21.95
C MET A 280 -7.78 14.07 21.04
N PRO A 281 -7.35 13.46 19.93
CA PRO A 281 -8.25 12.70 19.07
C PRO A 281 -8.80 11.49 19.82
N ARG A 282 -10.08 11.20 19.65
CA ARG A 282 -10.77 10.04 20.24
C ARG A 282 -11.01 8.98 19.17
N GLY A 283 -11.27 7.73 19.58
CA GLY A 283 -11.39 6.59 18.66
C GLY A 283 -12.48 6.76 17.60
N ASP A 284 -13.56 7.46 17.93
CA ASP A 284 -14.73 7.62 17.06
C ASP A 284 -14.85 9.03 16.45
N ASP A 285 -13.89 9.93 16.75
CA ASP A 285 -13.95 11.34 16.36
C ASP A 285 -12.78 11.71 15.44
N LEU A 286 -13.05 12.52 14.41
CA LEU A 286 -12.01 13.17 13.63
C LEU A 286 -11.72 14.55 14.22
N LEU A 287 -10.51 14.74 14.75
CA LEU A 287 -10.05 16.04 15.22
C LEU A 287 -9.59 16.89 14.02
N VAL A 288 -10.29 18.00 13.77
CA VAL A 288 -9.92 18.99 12.75
C VAL A 288 -9.46 20.26 13.45
N GLU A 289 -8.21 20.65 13.20
CA GLU A 289 -7.59 21.81 13.81
C GLU A 289 -7.39 22.92 12.79
N THR A 290 -7.60 24.17 13.22
CA THR A 290 -7.24 25.34 12.41
C THR A 290 -6.35 26.28 13.19
N PHE A 291 -5.31 26.82 12.55
CA PHE A 291 -4.37 27.72 13.20
C PHE A 291 -3.85 28.81 12.25
N PRO A 292 -3.62 30.04 12.75
CA PRO A 292 -3.05 31.11 11.95
C PRO A 292 -1.52 30.98 11.86
N ARG A 293 -0.95 31.10 10.65
CA ARG A 293 0.50 31.17 10.42
C ARG A 293 0.80 31.99 9.17
N ALA A 294 1.72 32.95 9.30
CA ALA A 294 2.15 33.84 8.21
C ALA A 294 0.98 34.56 7.50
N GLY A 295 0.00 35.06 8.28
CA GLY A 295 -1.14 35.81 7.76
C GLY A 295 -2.20 34.96 7.04
N ARG A 296 -2.12 33.63 7.12
CA ARG A 296 -3.12 32.70 6.57
C ARG A 296 -3.60 31.73 7.64
N TRP A 297 -4.83 31.24 7.48
CA TRP A 297 -5.36 30.12 8.25
C TRP A 297 -4.97 28.80 7.59
N HIS A 298 -4.44 27.89 8.38
CA HIS A 298 -4.11 26.52 7.98
C HIS A 298 -5.11 25.57 8.63
N LEU A 299 -5.40 24.47 7.95
CA LEU A 299 -6.22 23.38 8.43
C LEU A 299 -5.37 22.12 8.50
N ALA A 300 -5.44 21.41 9.62
CA ALA A 300 -4.89 20.07 9.80
C ALA A 300 -6.04 19.13 10.15
N ALA A 301 -6.19 18.05 9.39
CA ALA A 301 -7.19 17.00 9.55
C ALA A 301 -6.57 15.65 9.16
#